data_AF-A0AAE3E0W7-F1
#
_entry.id   AF-A0AAE3E0W7-F1
#
_cell.length_a   1.000
_cell.length_b   1.000
_cell.length_c   1.000
_cell.angle_alpha   90.00
_cell.angle_beta   90.00
_cell.angle_gamma   90.00
#
_symmetry.space_group_name_H-M   'P 1'
#
loop_
_entity.id
_entity.type
_entity.pdbx_description
1 polymer ?
#
loop_
_entity_poly.entity_id
_entity_poly.type
_entity_poly.pdbx_seq_one_letter_code
_entity_poly.pdbx_strand_id
1 'polypeptide(L)'
;GNYNSRENNCGDYNCGDSNSGNYNSGHCNSGHHNTGDYNSGHYNSGNHNSGYCNTNTPKVRMFNHVTDFDFDDKTITRFENILFNCPQSYKYSDFISISDMSEDEIIRHPECETIGGYIKTIIVEADKQKWWDEDVSDDDKEFIKSLPYFDAEIFYECVGIRIK
;
A
#
# COMPACT_ATOMS: atom_id res chain seq x y z
N GLY A 1 14.89 4.11 -21.25
CA GLY A 1 15.07 5.19 -22.21
C GLY A 1 16.46 5.77 -22.08
N ASN A 2 16.66 6.98 -22.57
CA ASN A 2 17.94 7.67 -22.69
C ASN A 2 17.99 8.86 -21.73
N TYR A 3 19.21 9.25 -21.33
CA TYR A 3 19.47 10.47 -20.55
C TYR A 3 18.79 10.55 -19.18
N ASN A 4 18.65 9.42 -18.48
CA ASN A 4 18.26 9.40 -17.08
C ASN A 4 19.49 9.58 -16.18
N SER A 5 19.37 10.36 -15.12
CA SER A 5 20.38 10.46 -14.06
C SER A 5 19.86 9.83 -12.78
N ARG A 6 20.74 9.10 -12.06
CA ARG A 6 20.43 8.23 -10.92
C ARG A 6 19.50 7.04 -11.26
N GLU A 7 19.01 6.34 -10.24
CA GLU A 7 18.52 4.96 -10.35
C GLU A 7 17.00 4.85 -10.58
N ASN A 8 16.57 3.70 -11.11
CA ASN A 8 15.17 3.28 -11.23
C ASN A 8 14.24 4.19 -12.06
N ASN A 9 14.80 4.98 -12.97
CA ASN A 9 14.00 5.81 -13.88
C ASN A 9 13.55 5.03 -15.13
N CYS A 10 12.25 5.08 -15.43
CA CYS A 10 11.65 4.55 -16.65
C CYS A 10 11.26 5.70 -17.59
N GLY A 11 11.56 5.57 -18.89
CA GLY A 11 11.40 6.62 -19.90
C GLY A 11 12.70 7.40 -20.16
N ASP A 12 12.58 8.67 -20.56
CA ASP A 12 13.67 9.51 -21.07
C ASP A 12 13.82 10.84 -20.30
N TYR A 13 15.05 11.32 -20.15
CA TYR A 13 15.38 12.65 -19.58
C TYR A 13 14.90 12.89 -18.15
N ASN A 14 14.88 11.85 -17.30
CA ASN A 14 14.55 12.00 -15.89
C ASN A 14 15.80 12.29 -15.03
N CYS A 15 15.65 13.14 -14.02
CA CYS A 15 16.70 13.48 -13.06
C CYS A 15 16.24 13.17 -11.65
N GLY A 16 17.02 12.40 -10.88
CA GLY A 16 16.61 11.93 -9.55
C GLY A 16 16.23 10.45 -9.59
N ASP A 17 15.47 9.96 -8.62
CA ASP A 17 15.28 8.51 -8.43
C ASP A 17 13.83 8.07 -8.61
N SER A 18 13.62 6.89 -9.22
CA SER A 18 12.32 6.23 -9.31
C SER A 18 11.24 7.01 -10.06
N ASN A 19 11.59 7.81 -11.07
CA ASN A 19 10.62 8.50 -11.91
C ASN A 19 10.14 7.62 -13.07
N SER A 20 8.85 7.70 -13.40
CA SER A 20 8.24 7.01 -14.54
C SER A 20 7.67 8.03 -15.53
N GLY A 21 8.09 7.95 -16.79
CA GLY A 21 7.71 8.89 -17.85
C GLY A 21 8.89 9.72 -18.30
N ASN A 22 8.68 10.99 -18.67
CA ASN A 22 9.73 11.78 -19.32
C ASN A 22 9.88 13.17 -18.72
N TYR A 23 11.12 13.68 -18.69
CA TYR A 23 11.43 15.04 -18.23
C TYR A 23 10.98 15.34 -16.79
N ASN A 24 11.01 14.34 -15.91
CA ASN A 24 10.74 14.55 -14.48
C ASN A 24 12.02 14.84 -13.71
N SER A 25 11.94 15.71 -12.70
CA SER A 25 13.05 16.05 -11.81
C SER A 25 12.63 15.91 -10.34
N GLY A 26 13.34 15.08 -9.59
CA GLY A 26 13.05 14.76 -8.19
C GLY A 26 12.83 13.26 -7.99
N HIS A 27 12.00 12.89 -7.04
CA HIS A 27 11.80 11.51 -6.62
C HIS A 27 10.36 11.04 -6.84
N CYS A 28 10.21 9.80 -7.33
CA CYS A 28 8.91 9.11 -7.40
C CYS A 28 7.82 9.86 -8.20
N ASN A 29 8.18 10.61 -9.24
CA ASN A 29 7.17 11.25 -10.10
C ASN A 29 6.70 10.30 -11.21
N SER A 30 5.41 10.37 -11.54
CA SER A 30 4.81 9.64 -12.66
C SER A 30 4.16 10.61 -13.66
N GLY A 31 4.55 10.52 -14.93
CA GLY A 31 4.04 11.35 -16.03
C GLY A 31 5.13 12.19 -16.70
N HIS A 32 4.83 13.46 -17.02
CA HIS A 32 5.78 14.31 -17.78
C HIS A 32 5.96 15.70 -17.21
N HIS A 33 7.19 16.21 -17.27
CA HIS A 33 7.53 17.58 -16.87
C HIS A 33 7.16 17.91 -15.42
N ASN A 34 7.24 16.93 -14.52
CA ASN A 34 7.06 17.18 -13.09
C ASN A 34 8.40 17.58 -12.44
N THR A 35 8.36 18.55 -11.54
CA THR A 35 9.48 18.94 -10.68
C THR A 35 9.02 18.87 -9.23
N GLY A 36 9.86 18.35 -8.34
CA GLY A 36 9.49 18.04 -6.96
C GLY A 36 9.33 16.54 -6.77
N ASP A 37 8.66 16.12 -5.70
CA ASP A 37 8.58 14.73 -5.29
C ASP A 37 7.13 14.21 -5.23
N TYR A 38 6.94 12.94 -5.55
CA TYR A 38 5.67 12.22 -5.45
C TYR A 38 4.52 12.81 -6.28
N ASN A 39 4.80 13.44 -7.43
CA ASN A 39 3.74 13.94 -8.31
C ASN A 39 3.26 12.89 -9.30
N SER A 40 1.96 12.84 -9.56
CA SER A 40 1.33 12.07 -10.62
C SER A 40 0.59 12.99 -11.60
N GLY A 41 0.87 12.85 -12.90
CA GLY A 41 0.30 13.70 -13.94
C GLY A 41 1.36 14.52 -14.65
N HIS A 42 1.07 15.77 -15.01
CA HIS A 42 1.95 16.54 -15.88
C HIS A 42 2.11 18.01 -15.49
N TYR A 43 3.31 18.54 -15.68
CA TYR A 43 3.61 19.96 -15.40
C TYR A 43 3.35 20.38 -13.95
N ASN A 44 3.50 19.48 -12.98
CA ASN A 44 3.46 19.83 -11.56
C ASN A 44 4.85 20.28 -11.09
N SER A 45 4.92 21.28 -10.22
CA SER A 45 6.17 21.84 -9.69
C SER A 45 6.24 21.89 -8.15
N GLY A 46 5.17 21.45 -7.47
CA GLY A 46 5.16 21.20 -6.03
C GLY A 46 5.39 19.73 -5.70
N ASN A 47 4.99 19.29 -4.50
CA ASN A 47 5.09 17.89 -4.07
C ASN A 47 3.69 17.26 -3.90
N HIS A 48 3.60 15.93 -4.00
CA HIS A 48 2.38 15.14 -3.76
C HIS A 48 1.16 15.53 -4.62
N ASN A 49 1.38 16.18 -5.78
CA ASN A 49 0.26 16.59 -6.63
C ASN A 49 -0.25 15.42 -7.48
N SER A 50 -1.56 15.38 -7.69
CA SER A 50 -2.18 14.59 -8.75
C SER A 50 -2.91 15.53 -9.71
N GLY A 51 -2.59 15.45 -11.01
CA GLY A 51 -3.22 16.26 -12.05
C GLY A 51 -2.24 17.11 -12.86
N TYR A 52 -2.67 18.32 -13.24
CA TYR A 52 -1.99 19.14 -14.23
C TYR A 52 -1.72 20.55 -13.71
N CYS A 53 -0.53 21.09 -13.96
CA CYS A 53 -0.17 22.49 -13.72
C CYS A 53 -0.30 22.97 -12.26
N ASN A 54 0.01 22.11 -11.28
CA ASN A 54 0.01 22.50 -9.87
C ASN A 54 1.39 22.98 -9.41
N THR A 55 1.43 23.99 -8.54
CA THR A 55 2.69 24.57 -8.04
C THR A 55 2.81 24.56 -6.51
N ASN A 56 1.73 24.19 -5.80
CA ASN A 56 1.71 24.05 -4.35
C ASN A 56 1.76 22.57 -3.95
N THR A 57 1.75 22.31 -2.64
CA THR A 57 1.53 20.97 -2.09
C THR A 57 0.09 20.89 -1.59
N PRO A 58 -0.70 19.88 -1.99
CA PRO A 58 -2.05 19.72 -1.49
C PRO A 58 -2.03 19.25 -0.03
N LYS A 59 -3.12 19.54 0.70
CA LYS A 59 -3.32 18.99 2.04
C LYS A 59 -3.80 17.54 1.96
N VAL A 60 -3.51 16.76 2.99
CA VAL A 60 -3.89 15.35 3.04
C VAL A 60 -5.41 15.20 2.99
N ARG A 61 -5.88 14.27 2.15
CA ARG A 61 -7.28 13.88 2.08
C ARG A 61 -7.50 12.67 2.99
N MET A 62 -8.47 12.77 3.90
CA MET A 62 -8.86 11.68 4.80
C MET A 62 -10.37 11.52 4.79
N PHE A 63 -10.84 10.27 4.82
CA PHE A 63 -12.27 9.95 4.87
C PHE A 63 -13.11 10.69 3.81
N ASN A 64 -12.58 10.82 2.59
CA ASN A 64 -13.20 11.56 1.48
C ASN A 64 -13.30 13.09 1.64
N HIS A 65 -12.55 13.69 2.56
CA HIS A 65 -12.49 15.13 2.79
C HIS A 65 -11.05 15.66 2.74
N VAL A 66 -10.88 16.91 2.30
CA VAL A 66 -9.59 17.60 2.42
C VAL A 66 -9.43 18.07 3.87
N THR A 67 -8.28 17.78 4.48
CA THR A 67 -7.93 18.21 5.83
C THR A 67 -7.01 19.43 5.80
N ASP A 68 -6.58 19.93 6.96
CA ASP A 68 -5.54 20.95 7.06
C ASP A 68 -4.12 20.37 7.26
N PHE A 69 -3.99 19.04 7.31
CA PHE A 69 -2.71 18.37 7.56
C PHE A 69 -1.80 18.41 6.34
N ASP A 70 -0.52 18.70 6.60
CA ASP A 70 0.56 18.46 5.67
C ASP A 70 0.98 16.98 5.71
N PHE A 71 1.64 16.49 4.66
CA PHE A 71 2.05 15.08 4.56
C PHE A 71 3.12 14.69 5.60
N ASP A 72 3.86 15.64 6.17
CA ASP A 72 4.83 15.44 7.24
C ASP A 72 4.27 15.73 8.65
N ASP A 73 2.95 15.94 8.77
CA ASP A 73 2.28 16.15 10.04
C ASP A 73 2.37 14.89 10.92
N LYS A 74 2.71 15.07 12.21
CA LYS A 74 2.84 13.98 13.19
C LYS A 74 1.55 13.16 13.34
N THR A 75 0.40 13.77 13.11
CA THR A 75 -0.91 13.11 13.11
C THR A 75 -0.98 12.07 11.99
N ILE A 76 -0.51 12.43 10.79
CA ILE A 76 -0.46 11.55 9.63
C ILE A 76 0.55 10.43 9.88
N THR A 77 1.76 10.77 10.36
CA THR A 77 2.78 9.77 10.71
C THR A 77 2.29 8.78 11.77
N ARG A 78 1.56 9.23 12.80
CA ARG A 78 1.00 8.33 13.82
C ARG A 78 -0.06 7.41 13.22
N PHE A 79 -0.97 7.94 12.40
CA PHE A 79 -1.98 7.15 11.71
C PHE A 79 -1.36 6.07 10.82
N GLU A 80 -0.37 6.44 10.01
CA GLU A 80 0.39 5.51 9.16
C GLU A 80 1.07 4.41 9.98
N ASN A 81 1.73 4.76 11.08
CA ASN A 81 2.42 3.79 11.95
C ASN A 81 1.45 2.79 12.60
N ILE A 82 0.25 3.22 13.00
CA ILE A 82 -0.76 2.31 13.54
C ILE A 82 -1.19 1.32 12.45
N LEU A 83 -1.55 1.82 11.26
CA LEU A 83 -2.03 0.98 10.17
C LEU A 83 -0.94 0.12 9.52
N PHE A 84 0.32 0.52 9.60
CA PHE A 84 1.45 -0.28 9.12
C PHE A 84 1.53 -1.64 9.81
N ASN A 85 1.11 -1.71 11.08
CA ASN A 85 1.08 -2.95 11.86
C ASN A 85 -0.20 -3.77 11.65
N CYS A 86 -1.17 -3.27 10.87
CA CYS A 86 -2.40 -4.00 10.56
C CYS A 86 -2.08 -5.23 9.70
N PRO A 87 -2.41 -6.46 10.16
CA PRO A 87 -2.02 -7.68 9.46
C PRO A 87 -2.74 -7.78 8.10
N GLN A 88 -2.04 -8.29 7.08
CA GLN A 88 -2.60 -8.46 5.74
C GLN A 88 -2.74 -9.93 5.38
N SER A 89 -3.85 -10.28 4.75
CA SER A 89 -4.00 -11.60 4.13
C SER A 89 -2.99 -11.71 2.99
N TYR A 90 -2.33 -12.87 2.87
CA TYR A 90 -1.40 -13.13 1.79
C TYR A 90 -1.59 -14.54 1.25
N LYS A 91 -1.15 -14.71 0.00
CA LYS A 91 -1.27 -15.95 -0.75
C LYS A 91 0.10 -16.35 -1.24
N TYR A 92 0.47 -17.60 -1.01
CA TYR A 92 1.71 -18.16 -1.53
C TYR A 92 1.47 -19.58 -2.02
N SER A 93 2.43 -20.09 -2.80
CA SER A 93 2.40 -21.48 -3.26
C SER A 93 3.58 -22.21 -2.64
N ASP A 94 3.32 -23.42 -2.18
CA ASP A 94 4.33 -24.27 -1.56
C ASP A 94 4.26 -25.68 -2.13
N PHE A 95 5.40 -26.37 -2.16
CA PHE A 95 5.44 -27.77 -2.56
C PHE A 95 5.11 -28.64 -1.35
N ILE A 96 4.00 -29.36 -1.43
CA ILE A 96 3.57 -30.27 -0.37
C ILE A 96 3.98 -31.68 -0.76
N SER A 97 4.89 -32.26 0.04
CA SER A 97 5.31 -33.65 -0.08
C SER A 97 4.13 -34.59 0.10
N ILE A 98 4.10 -35.70 -0.64
CA ILE A 98 3.08 -36.74 -0.50
C ILE A 98 2.97 -37.29 0.94
N SER A 99 4.06 -37.23 1.71
CA SER A 99 4.05 -37.61 3.14
C SER A 99 3.20 -36.69 4.03
N ASP A 100 3.02 -35.44 3.60
CA ASP A 100 2.34 -34.38 4.36
C ASP A 100 0.94 -34.08 3.79
N MET A 101 0.54 -34.80 2.74
CA MET A 101 -0.77 -34.69 2.10
C MET A 101 -1.84 -35.43 2.91
N SER A 102 -3.03 -34.85 2.99
CA SER A 102 -4.23 -35.56 3.47
C SER A 102 -4.72 -36.59 2.46
N GLU A 103 -5.51 -37.57 2.91
CA GLU A 103 -6.08 -38.61 2.05
C GLU A 103 -6.90 -38.01 0.88
N ASP A 104 -7.70 -36.97 1.15
CA ASP A 104 -8.47 -36.26 0.13
C ASP A 104 -7.60 -35.53 -0.90
N GLU A 105 -6.40 -35.09 -0.52
CA GLU A 105 -5.45 -34.48 -1.44
C GLU A 105 -4.79 -35.54 -2.32
N ILE A 106 -4.44 -36.70 -1.75
CA ILE A 106 -3.86 -37.83 -2.49
C ILE A 106 -4.87 -38.35 -3.54
N ILE A 107 -6.15 -38.48 -3.17
CA ILE A 107 -7.21 -38.91 -4.10
C ILE A 107 -7.40 -37.91 -5.24
N ARG A 108 -7.30 -36.61 -4.98
CA ARG A 108 -7.46 -35.55 -5.99
C ARG A 108 -6.23 -35.35 -6.87
N HIS A 109 -5.06 -35.76 -6.38
CA HIS A 109 -3.78 -35.61 -7.07
C HIS A 109 -3.04 -36.95 -7.16
N PRO A 110 -3.59 -37.96 -7.86
CA PRO A 110 -2.97 -39.27 -7.99
C PRO A 110 -1.58 -39.21 -8.68
N GLU A 111 -1.31 -38.17 -9.48
CA GLU A 111 0.01 -37.91 -10.06
C GLU A 111 1.13 -37.75 -9.00
N CYS A 112 0.77 -37.40 -7.76
CA CYS A 112 1.72 -37.25 -6.66
C CYS A 112 2.41 -38.56 -6.29
N GLU A 113 1.82 -39.72 -6.57
CA GLU A 113 2.48 -41.02 -6.31
C GLU A 113 3.78 -41.16 -7.11
N THR A 114 3.85 -40.57 -8.31
CA THR A 114 5.05 -40.59 -9.15
C THR A 114 5.93 -39.37 -8.93
N ILE A 115 5.34 -38.19 -8.72
CA ILE A 115 6.05 -36.91 -8.61
C ILE A 115 6.59 -36.67 -7.19
N GLY A 116 6.01 -37.32 -6.18
CA GLY A 116 6.35 -37.19 -4.76
C GLY A 116 5.63 -36.05 -4.02
N GLY A 117 4.68 -35.38 -4.67
CA GLY A 117 3.92 -34.26 -4.09
C GLY A 117 3.34 -33.33 -5.16
N TYR A 118 2.78 -32.19 -4.74
CA TYR A 118 2.24 -31.16 -5.64
C TYR A 118 2.44 -29.74 -5.11
N ILE A 119 2.36 -28.75 -6.01
CA ILE A 119 2.34 -27.34 -5.63
C ILE A 119 0.95 -26.97 -5.17
N LYS A 120 0.80 -26.68 -3.88
CA LYS A 120 -0.43 -26.21 -3.27
C LYS A 120 -0.39 -24.70 -3.10
N THR A 121 -1.49 -24.06 -3.49
CA THR A 121 -1.71 -22.67 -3.16
C THR A 121 -2.33 -22.54 -1.78
N ILE A 122 -1.66 -21.82 -0.89
CA ILE A 122 -2.06 -21.57 0.49
C ILE A 122 -2.51 -20.11 0.61
N ILE A 123 -3.65 -19.92 1.26
CA ILE A 123 -4.19 -18.60 1.56
C ILE A 123 -4.15 -18.44 3.08
N VAL A 124 -3.43 -17.42 3.54
CA VAL A 124 -3.38 -17.03 4.95
C VAL A 124 -4.27 -15.81 5.10
N GLU A 125 -5.40 -15.98 5.80
CA GLU A 125 -6.31 -14.90 6.09
C GLU A 125 -5.90 -14.21 7.39
N ALA A 126 -5.73 -12.89 7.34
CA ALA A 126 -5.42 -12.09 8.52
C ALA A 126 -6.71 -11.77 9.29
N ASP A 127 -6.67 -11.99 10.61
CA ASP A 127 -7.74 -11.56 11.50
C ASP A 127 -7.49 -10.11 11.98
N LYS A 128 -7.83 -9.16 11.11
CA LYS A 128 -7.67 -7.73 11.38
C LYS A 128 -8.52 -7.24 12.56
N GLN A 129 -9.68 -7.84 12.77
CA GLN A 129 -10.56 -7.45 13.87
C GLN A 129 -9.98 -7.91 15.21
N LYS A 130 -9.43 -9.13 15.29
CA LYS A 130 -8.72 -9.58 16.48
C LYS A 130 -7.51 -8.70 16.79
N TRP A 131 -6.69 -8.38 15.79
CA TRP A 131 -5.58 -7.44 15.96
C TRP A 131 -6.05 -6.08 16.51
N TRP A 132 -7.12 -5.53 15.93
CA TRP A 132 -7.69 -4.28 16.42
C TRP A 132 -8.15 -4.41 17.87
N ASP A 133 -8.89 -5.46 18.20
CA ASP A 133 -9.48 -5.63 19.52
C ASP A 133 -8.42 -5.89 20.60
N GLU A 134 -7.41 -6.72 20.31
CA GLU A 134 -6.45 -7.23 21.30
C GLU A 134 -5.10 -6.49 21.30
N ASP A 135 -4.58 -6.07 20.15
CA ASP A 135 -3.20 -5.57 20.02
C ASP A 135 -3.11 -4.04 19.90
N VAL A 136 -4.16 -3.38 19.40
CA VAL A 136 -4.19 -1.91 19.29
C VAL A 136 -4.57 -1.29 20.63
N SER A 137 -3.75 -0.36 21.11
CA SER A 137 -3.97 0.34 22.38
C SER A 137 -5.25 1.16 22.37
N ASP A 138 -5.89 1.32 23.54
CA ASP A 138 -7.09 2.14 23.67
C ASP A 138 -6.82 3.61 23.27
N ASP A 139 -5.64 4.13 23.60
CA ASP A 139 -5.19 5.47 23.19
C ASP A 139 -5.11 5.64 21.67
N ASP A 140 -4.66 4.62 20.94
CA ASP A 140 -4.59 4.63 19.47
C ASP A 140 -5.97 4.47 18.84
N LYS A 141 -6.84 3.64 19.44
CA LYS A 141 -8.25 3.53 19.03
C LYS A 141 -8.96 4.87 19.19
N GLU A 142 -8.80 5.54 20.33
CA GLU A 142 -9.35 6.86 20.59
C GLU A 142 -8.77 7.92 19.66
N PHE A 143 -7.46 7.89 19.43
CA PHE A 143 -6.80 8.75 18.47
C PHE A 143 -7.42 8.64 17.07
N ILE A 144 -7.56 7.42 16.53
CA ILE A 144 -8.17 7.20 15.21
C ILE A 144 -9.60 7.75 15.15
N LYS A 145 -10.41 7.47 16.18
CA LYS A 145 -11.79 7.98 16.28
C LYS A 145 -11.86 9.51 16.40
N SER A 146 -10.80 10.15 16.87
CA SER A 146 -10.72 11.60 17.04
C SER A 146 -10.29 12.37 15.78
N LEU A 147 -9.86 11.66 14.72
CA LEU A 147 -9.39 12.29 13.50
C LEU A 147 -10.49 13.11 12.81
N PRO A 148 -10.13 14.22 12.14
CA PRO A 148 -11.08 14.99 11.34
C PRO A 148 -11.82 14.10 10.33
N TYR A 149 -13.14 14.27 10.27
CA TYR A 149 -14.02 13.54 9.35
C TYR A 149 -14.01 12.01 9.53
N PHE A 150 -13.56 11.49 10.68
CA PHE A 150 -13.58 10.06 10.94
C PHE A 150 -14.98 9.47 10.69
N ASP A 151 -15.02 8.45 9.84
CA ASP A 151 -16.23 7.72 9.46
C ASP A 151 -15.93 6.22 9.58
N ALA A 152 -16.69 5.54 10.45
CA ALA A 152 -16.48 4.14 10.78
C ALA A 152 -16.76 3.20 9.60
N GLU A 153 -17.69 3.54 8.71
CA GLU A 153 -18.01 2.72 7.55
C GLU A 153 -16.94 2.88 6.46
N ILE A 154 -16.45 4.11 6.23
CA ILE A 154 -15.31 4.32 5.32
C ILE A 154 -14.05 3.64 5.87
N PHE A 155 -13.81 3.72 7.18
CA PHE A 155 -12.69 3.03 7.82
C PHE A 155 -12.80 1.50 7.64
N TYR A 156 -14.00 0.94 7.81
CA TYR A 156 -14.25 -0.47 7.56
C TYR A 156 -14.01 -0.85 6.09
N GLU A 157 -14.49 -0.05 5.14
CA GLU A 157 -14.31 -0.28 3.70
C GLU A 157 -12.82 -0.29 3.32
N CYS A 158 -12.03 0.65 3.85
CA CYS A 158 -10.62 0.78 3.51
C CYS A 158 -9.71 -0.20 4.26
N VAL A 159 -9.97 -0.45 5.54
CA VAL A 159 -9.05 -1.20 6.43
C VAL A 159 -9.55 -2.60 6.75
N GLY A 160 -10.86 -2.82 6.74
CA GLY A 160 -11.50 -4.10 7.08
C GLY A 160 -11.78 -4.29 8.57
N ILE A 161 -11.81 -3.20 9.35
CA ILE A 161 -12.01 -3.22 10.80
C ILE A 161 -13.32 -2.52 11.16
N ARG A 162 -14.17 -3.16 11.96
CA ARG A 162 -15.41 -2.57 12.45
C ARG A 162 -15.16 -1.85 13.76
N ILE A 163 -15.43 -0.55 13.77
CA ILE A 163 -15.45 0.26 14.99
C ILE A 163 -16.88 0.26 15.54
N LYS A 164 -17.01 -0.03 16.84
CA LYS A 164 -18.28 0.01 17.57
C LYS A 164 -18.48 1.35 18.28
#